data_AF-A0A2G6E4B5-F1
#
_entry.id   AF-A0A2G6E4B5-F1
#
_cell.length_a   1.000
_cell.length_b   1.000
_cell.length_c   1.000
_cell.angle_alpha   90.00
_cell.angle_beta   90.00
_cell.angle_gamma   90.00
#
_symmetry.space_group_name_H-M   'P 1'
#
loop_
_entity.id
_entity.type
_entity.pdbx_description
1 polymer ?
#
loop_
_entity_poly.entity_id
_entity_poly.type
_entity_poly.pdbx_seq_one_letter_code
_entity_poly.pdbx_strand_id
1 'polypeptide(L)'
;LATAVDPLGNPVTDDSTDGMDPDPNGDGVPNESSPTVISFAAGQPQITIEKSTATPQVANGATATFSIVVTNSGVRCADASL
;
A
#
# COMPACT_ATOMS: atom_id res chain seq x y z
N LEU A 1 -15.47 -0.98 16.02
CA LEU A 1 -16.79 -0.95 16.67
C LEU A 1 -17.32 0.47 16.60
N ALA A 2 -18.14 0.75 15.58
CA ALA A 2 -18.93 1.97 15.52
C ALA A 2 -20.21 1.74 16.34
N THR A 3 -20.58 2.69 17.19
CA THR A 3 -21.78 2.61 18.02
C THR A 3 -22.69 3.79 17.77
N ALA A 4 -24.00 3.55 17.79
CA ALA A 4 -25.04 4.56 17.66
C ALA A 4 -26.15 4.31 18.68
N VAL A 5 -27.08 5.26 18.80
CA VAL A 5 -28.29 5.12 19.63
C VAL A 5 -29.48 5.46 18.75
N ASP A 6 -30.51 4.61 18.75
CA ASP A 6 -31.74 4.87 17.99
C ASP A 6 -32.58 6.00 18.65
N PRO A 7 -33.63 6.50 17.98
CA PRO A 7 -34.50 7.54 18.55
C PRO A 7 -35.25 7.14 19.85
N LEU A 8 -35.28 5.85 20.19
CA LEU A 8 -35.89 5.31 21.41
C LEU A 8 -34.86 5.14 22.55
N GLY A 9 -33.58 5.41 22.30
CA GLY A 9 -32.50 5.28 23.29
C GLY A 9 -31.82 3.91 23.31
N ASN A 10 -32.12 3.02 22.37
CA ASN A 10 -31.49 1.70 22.31
C ASN A 10 -30.10 1.79 21.67
N PRO A 11 -29.06 1.16 22.24
CA PRO A 11 -27.76 1.07 21.60
C PRO A 11 -27.86 0.22 20.33
N VAL A 12 -27.22 0.69 19.27
CA VAL A 12 -27.09 0.00 17.98
C VAL A 12 -25.59 -0.17 17.69
N THR A 13 -25.19 -1.38 17.33
CA THR A 13 -23.83 -1.73 16.90
C THR A 13 -23.79 -2.03 15.41
N ASP A 14 -22.68 -1.67 14.79
CA ASP A 14 -22.32 -2.14 13.44
C ASP A 14 -21.32 -3.29 13.59
N ASP A 15 -21.82 -4.51 13.40
CA ASP A 15 -21.07 -5.76 13.52
C ASP A 15 -20.83 -6.33 12.10
N SER A 16 -19.57 -6.55 11.74
CA SER A 16 -19.16 -7.00 10.41
C SER A 16 -18.31 -8.25 10.50
N THR A 17 -18.54 -9.25 9.66
CA THR A 17 -17.69 -10.44 9.56
C THR A 17 -17.22 -10.64 8.12
N ASP A 18 -16.01 -11.18 7.94
CA ASP A 18 -15.46 -11.45 6.61
C ASP A 18 -16.17 -12.66 5.96
N GLY A 19 -16.60 -12.49 4.72
CA GLY A 19 -17.27 -13.53 3.94
C GLY A 19 -18.76 -13.27 3.72
N MET A 20 -19.48 -14.30 3.28
CA MET A 20 -20.93 -14.22 2.99
C MET A 20 -21.79 -14.84 4.10
N ASP A 21 -21.16 -15.49 5.08
CA ASP A 21 -21.83 -16.16 6.19
C ASP A 21 -21.88 -15.20 7.39
N PRO A 22 -23.06 -14.73 7.80
CA PRO A 22 -23.20 -13.86 8.96
C PRO A 22 -23.00 -14.57 10.31
N ASP A 23 -22.98 -15.92 10.36
CA ASP A 23 -22.67 -16.72 11.56
C ASP A 23 -21.59 -17.79 11.26
N PRO A 24 -20.32 -17.40 11.13
CA PRO A 24 -19.24 -18.34 10.82
C PRO A 24 -18.94 -19.34 11.95
N ASN A 25 -19.38 -19.07 13.18
CA ASN A 25 -19.07 -19.90 14.35
C ASN A 25 -20.16 -20.98 14.60
N GLY A 26 -21.36 -20.80 14.03
CA GLY A 26 -22.48 -21.72 14.05
C GLY A 26 -23.22 -21.81 15.38
N ASP A 27 -23.14 -20.78 16.24
CA ASP A 27 -23.84 -20.72 17.53
C ASP A 27 -25.29 -20.22 17.43
N GLY A 28 -25.71 -19.82 16.23
CA GLY A 28 -27.05 -19.33 15.93
C GLY A 28 -27.25 -17.85 16.26
N VAL A 29 -26.19 -17.12 16.59
CA VAL A 29 -26.21 -15.69 16.92
C VAL A 29 -25.19 -14.94 16.05
N PRO A 30 -25.63 -14.18 15.02
CA PRO A 30 -24.72 -13.48 14.11
C PRO A 30 -24.14 -12.20 14.77
N ASN A 31 -23.25 -12.36 15.75
CA ASN A 31 -22.65 -11.28 16.53
C ASN A 31 -21.14 -11.12 16.30
N GLU A 32 -20.59 -11.82 15.30
CA GLU A 32 -19.19 -11.77 14.94
C GLU A 32 -18.79 -10.39 14.42
N SER A 33 -17.65 -9.91 14.91
CA SER A 33 -17.05 -8.66 14.45
C SER A 33 -15.57 -8.87 14.14
N SER A 34 -15.23 -8.89 12.86
CA SER A 34 -13.88 -8.79 12.32
C SER A 34 -13.71 -7.53 11.46
N PRO A 35 -12.53 -6.90 11.45
CA PRO A 35 -12.23 -5.85 10.48
C PRO A 35 -12.23 -6.40 9.05
N THR A 36 -12.75 -5.66 8.08
CA THR A 36 -12.54 -5.96 6.66
C THR A 36 -11.07 -5.78 6.31
N VAL A 37 -10.36 -6.87 6.06
CA VAL A 37 -8.92 -6.82 5.76
C VAL A 37 -8.71 -6.43 4.30
N ILE A 38 -8.25 -5.21 4.07
CA ILE A 38 -7.71 -4.80 2.77
C ILE A 38 -6.19 -4.99 2.77
N SER A 39 -5.67 -5.69 1.77
CA SER A 39 -4.23 -5.83 1.55
C SER A 39 -3.83 -5.05 0.31
N PHE A 40 -2.87 -4.15 0.47
CA PHE A 40 -2.21 -3.52 -0.65
C PHE A 40 -0.99 -4.37 -0.98
N ALA A 41 -0.86 -4.81 -2.23
CA ALA A 41 0.43 -5.29 -2.69
C ALA A 41 1.45 -4.17 -2.45
N ALA A 42 2.64 -4.48 -1.95
CA ALA A 42 3.69 -3.49 -1.85
C ALA A 42 4.32 -3.31 -3.24
N GLY A 43 4.37 -2.07 -3.73
CA GLY A 43 5.18 -1.75 -4.91
C GLY A 43 6.65 -1.96 -4.58
N GLN A 44 7.47 -2.21 -5.60
CA GLN A 44 8.93 -2.29 -5.42
C GLN A 44 9.55 -1.06 -6.08
N PRO A 45 9.60 0.10 -5.40
CA PRO A 45 10.25 1.28 -5.95
C PRO A 45 11.74 1.01 -6.08
N GLN A 46 12.30 1.26 -7.27
CA GLN A 46 13.71 1.04 -7.54
C GLN A 46 14.23 2.08 -8.52
N ILE A 47 15.25 2.82 -8.07
CA ILE A 47 15.97 3.80 -8.88
C ILE A 47 17.45 3.43 -8.84
N THR A 48 18.09 3.40 -10.02
CA THR A 48 19.54 3.25 -10.16
C THR A 48 20.13 4.51 -10.75
N ILE A 49 21.30 4.92 -10.26
CA ILE A 49 22.03 6.10 -10.75
C ILE A 49 23.41 5.64 -11.20
N GLU A 50 23.75 5.96 -12.44
CA GLU A 50 25.07 5.69 -13.01
C GLU A 50 25.73 6.99 -13.43
N LYS A 51 26.98 7.19 -13.01
CA LYS A 51 27.79 8.34 -13.38
C LYS A 51 28.98 7.86 -14.20
N SER A 52 29.20 8.48 -15.35
CA SER A 52 30.32 8.15 -16.23
C SER A 52 30.97 9.42 -16.79
N THR A 53 32.21 9.28 -17.24
CA THR A 53 32.95 10.32 -17.95
C THR A 53 33.93 9.68 -18.91
N ALA A 54 34.17 10.33 -20.05
CA ALA A 54 35.21 9.93 -20.99
C ALA A 54 36.59 10.48 -20.60
N THR A 55 36.65 11.47 -19.70
CA THR A 55 37.87 12.17 -19.29
C THR A 55 38.04 12.08 -17.77
N PRO A 56 38.52 10.93 -17.24
CA PRO A 56 38.67 10.73 -15.80
C PRO A 56 39.77 11.61 -15.18
N GLN A 57 40.63 12.22 -16.00
CA GLN A 57 41.68 13.16 -15.59
C GLN A 57 41.51 14.46 -16.36
N VAL A 58 41.61 15.59 -15.66
CA VAL A 58 41.52 16.94 -16.23
C VAL A 58 42.61 17.83 -15.65
N ALA A 59 43.10 18.78 -16.45
CA ALA A 59 44.11 19.75 -16.01
C ALA A 59 43.50 20.77 -15.03
N ASN A 60 44.37 21.43 -14.25
CA ASN A 60 43.93 22.48 -13.33
C ASN A 60 43.28 23.65 -14.12
N GLY A 61 42.08 24.07 -13.70
CA GLY A 61 41.27 25.09 -14.38
C GLY A 61 40.48 24.60 -15.59
N ALA A 62 40.59 23.31 -15.97
CA ALA A 62 39.80 22.75 -17.06
C ALA A 62 38.39 22.35 -16.60
N THR A 63 37.45 22.29 -17.56
CA THR A 63 36.09 21.81 -17.30
C THR A 63 36.04 20.28 -17.37
N ALA A 64 35.44 19.65 -16.37
CA ALA A 64 35.13 18.22 -16.37
C ALA A 64 33.66 17.99 -16.74
N THR A 65 33.41 17.09 -17.67
CA THR A 65 32.06 16.70 -18.09
C THR A 65 31.75 15.29 -17.61
N PHE A 66 30.54 15.13 -17.06
CA PHE A 66 30.02 13.84 -16.63
C PHE A 66 28.66 13.62 -17.24
N SER A 67 28.36 12.36 -17.56
CA SER A 67 27.02 11.90 -17.86
C SER A 67 26.46 11.21 -16.63
N ILE A 68 25.22 11.56 -16.26
CA ILE A 68 24.48 10.89 -15.19
C ILE A 68 23.23 10.31 -15.82
N VAL A 69 23.08 9.00 -15.71
CA VAL A 69 21.88 8.27 -16.13
C VAL A 69 21.10 7.89 -14.89
N VAL A 70 19.82 8.21 -14.89
CA VAL A 70 18.87 7.83 -13.84
C VAL A 70 17.88 6.86 -14.45
N THR A 71 17.85 5.63 -13.93
CA THR A 71 16.98 4.56 -14.41
C THR A 71 15.94 4.25 -13.34
N ASN A 72 14.66 4.30 -13.72
CA ASN A 72 13.57 3.79 -12.89
C ASN A 72 13.19 2.38 -13.37
N SER A 73 13.52 1.38 -12.56
CA SER A 73 13.17 -0.03 -12.80
C SER A 73 12.12 -0.54 -11.80
N GLY A 74 11.54 0.36 -11.01
CA GLY A 74 10.57 -0.01 -10.00
C GLY A 74 9.30 -0.57 -10.63
N VAL A 75 8.75 -1.61 -10.01
CA VAL A 75 7.44 -2.15 -10.40
C VAL A 75 6.35 -1.56 -9.53
N ARG A 76 5.25 -1.17 -10.19
CA ARG A 76 4.01 -0.84 -9.50
C ARG A 76 3.31 -2.15 -9.13
N CYS A 77 2.46 -2.08 -8.12
CA CYS A 77 1.52 -3.16 -7.86
C CYS A 77 0.68 -3.38 -9.12
N ALA A 78 0.39 -4.64 -9.45
CA ALA A 78 -0.72 -4.90 -10.35
C ALA A 78 -1.98 -4.30 -9.69
N ASP A 79 -2.78 -3.58 -10.47
CA ASP A 79 -4.08 -3.12 -10.02
C ASP A 79 -4.86 -4.34 -9.53
N ALA A 80 -5.28 -4.33 -8.27
CA ALA A 80 -6.24 -5.30 -7.81
C ALA A 80 -7.54 -4.91 -8.50
N SER A 81 -7.83 -5.50 -9.67
CA SER A 81 -9.13 -5.35 -10.31
C SER A 81 -10.19 -5.67 -9.27
N LEU A 82 -10.94 -4.63 -8.91
CA LEU A 82 -12.12 -4.70 -8.07
C LEU A 82 -13.22 -5.50 -8.76
#